data_AF-A0A6A7LWG5-F1
#
_entry.id   AF-A0A6A7LWG5-F1
#
_cell.length_a   1.000
_cell.length_b   1.000
_cell.length_c   1.000
_cell.angle_alpha   90.00
_cell.angle_beta   90.00
_cell.angle_gamma   90.00
#
_symmetry.space_group_name_H-M   'P 1'
#
loop_
_entity.id
_entity.type
_entity.pdbx_description
1 polymer ?
#
loop_
_entity_poly.entity_id
_entity_poly.type
_entity_poly.pdbx_seq_one_letter_code
_entity_poly.pdbx_strand_id
1 'polypeptide(L)'
;MSRQELINDSRFLDNPARVEHREEINGIVAEWIACHTRQEVAEIFDPRGIPYSLVFDMELVFQNAQYLAREMLVRVLDSQLGQAVVQNVVPKFSKTPGGVKHLGPRPGEHNEEIYCGLLGYSKDRLQELQDAGVI
;
A
#
# COMPACT_ATOMS: atom_id res chain seq x y z
N MET A 1 3.94 13.36 -28.14
CA MET A 1 4.08 14.84 -28.18
C MET A 1 4.41 15.39 -29.57
N SER A 2 5.15 14.68 -30.45
CA SER A 2 5.48 15.15 -31.82
C SER A 2 6.19 16.52 -31.87
N ARG A 3 6.98 16.81 -30.83
CA ARG A 3 7.76 18.05 -30.65
C ARG A 3 9.25 17.76 -30.94
N GLN A 4 9.60 17.55 -32.21
CA GLN A 4 10.95 17.16 -32.62
C GLN A 4 12.00 18.25 -32.32
N GLU A 5 11.58 19.51 -32.27
CA GLU A 5 12.44 20.64 -31.96
C GLU A 5 13.07 20.55 -30.56
N LEU A 6 12.39 19.92 -29.60
CA LEU A 6 12.91 19.73 -28.24
C LEU A 6 14.12 18.80 -28.17
N ILE A 7 14.30 17.92 -29.18
CA ILE A 7 15.43 16.98 -29.24
C ILE A 7 16.76 17.72 -29.41
N ASN A 8 16.75 18.83 -30.13
CA ASN A 8 17.94 19.62 -30.45
C ASN A 8 18.01 20.95 -29.69
N ASP A 9 17.06 21.21 -28.78
CA ASP A 9 17.05 22.41 -27.95
C ASP A 9 18.19 22.32 -26.92
N SER A 10 19.07 23.33 -26.89
CA SER A 10 20.22 23.36 -25.99
C SER A 10 19.82 23.30 -24.51
N ARG A 11 18.59 23.70 -24.18
CA ARG A 11 18.04 23.62 -22.82
C ARG A 11 17.70 22.20 -22.39
N PHE A 12 17.49 21.27 -23.32
CA PHE A 12 17.00 19.91 -23.02
C PHE A 12 17.90 18.77 -23.54
N LEU A 13 19.03 19.12 -24.15
CA LEU A 13 19.93 18.21 -24.85
C LEU A 13 20.45 17.07 -23.95
N ASP A 14 20.79 17.37 -22.70
CA ASP A 14 21.30 16.41 -21.73
C ASP A 14 20.60 16.53 -20.36
N ASN A 15 20.98 15.66 -19.42
CA ASN A 15 20.35 15.64 -18.11
C ASN A 15 20.64 16.90 -17.28
N PRO A 16 21.90 17.40 -17.18
CA PRO A 16 22.18 18.67 -16.51
C PRO A 16 21.33 19.84 -17.02
N ALA A 17 21.25 20.03 -18.34
CA ALA A 17 20.46 21.11 -18.92
C ALA A 17 18.96 20.95 -18.59
N ARG A 18 18.41 19.74 -18.68
CA ARG A 18 17.02 19.47 -18.27
C ARG A 18 16.75 19.72 -16.79
N VAL A 19 17.74 19.50 -15.92
CA VAL A 19 17.59 19.78 -14.48
C VAL A 19 17.57 21.29 -14.23
N GLU A 20 18.42 22.06 -14.91
CA GLU A 20 18.42 23.53 -14.85
C GLU A 20 17.09 24.11 -15.36
N HIS A 21 16.54 23.54 -16.43
CA HIS A 21 15.28 23.95 -17.05
C HIS A 21 14.08 23.06 -16.68
N ARG A 22 14.11 22.44 -15.49
CA ARG A 22 13.13 21.41 -15.05
C ARG A 22 11.68 21.85 -15.13
N GLU A 23 11.38 23.07 -14.69
CA GLU A 23 10.00 23.57 -14.65
C GLU A 23 9.45 23.75 -16.07
N GLU A 24 10.30 24.17 -17.00
CA GLU A 24 9.90 24.37 -18.40
C GLU A 24 9.64 23.04 -19.10
N ILE A 25 10.58 22.07 -19.01
CA ILE A 25 10.38 20.77 -19.66
C ILE A 25 9.22 19.99 -19.03
N ASN A 26 9.06 20.06 -17.71
CA ASN A 26 7.93 19.42 -17.03
C ASN A 26 6.60 20.11 -17.39
N GLY A 27 6.59 21.43 -17.54
CA GLY A 27 5.42 22.17 -18.01
C GLY A 27 4.96 21.71 -19.39
N ILE A 28 5.88 21.58 -20.35
CA ILE A 28 5.58 21.08 -21.70
C ILE A 28 5.00 19.66 -21.65
N VAL A 29 5.59 18.77 -20.85
CA VAL A 29 5.09 17.41 -20.67
C VAL A 29 3.71 17.40 -20.01
N ALA A 30 3.50 18.24 -18.98
CA ALA A 30 2.24 18.35 -18.26
C ALA A 30 1.10 18.88 -19.16
N GLU A 31 1.36 19.89 -19.96
CA GLU A 31 0.40 20.41 -20.96
C GLU A 31 -0.01 19.32 -21.94
N TRP A 32 0.96 18.52 -22.42
CA TRP A 32 0.63 17.41 -23.31
C TRP A 32 -0.20 16.33 -22.61
N ILE A 33 0.18 15.92 -21.39
CA ILE A 33 -0.57 14.93 -20.60
C ILE A 33 -2.00 15.41 -20.34
N ALA A 34 -2.20 16.70 -20.03
CA ALA A 34 -3.51 17.28 -19.74
C ALA A 34 -4.50 17.21 -20.92
N CYS A 35 -3.99 17.08 -22.15
CA CYS A 35 -4.80 16.91 -23.35
C CYS A 35 -5.25 15.46 -23.60
N HIS A 36 -4.87 14.51 -22.75
CA HIS A 36 -5.14 13.09 -22.94
C HIS A 36 -5.79 12.47 -21.70
N THR A 37 -6.62 11.46 -21.92
CA THR A 37 -7.08 10.58 -20.85
C THR A 37 -5.94 9.69 -20.36
N ARG A 38 -6.09 9.15 -19.15
CA ARG A 38 -5.13 8.18 -18.58
C ARG A 38 -4.86 6.99 -19.50
N GLN A 39 -5.89 6.53 -20.22
CA GLN A 39 -5.82 5.36 -21.08
C GLN A 39 -5.03 5.67 -22.34
N GLU A 40 -5.28 6.82 -22.98
CA GLU A 40 -4.53 7.25 -24.16
C GLU A 40 -3.04 7.44 -23.84
N VAL A 41 -2.72 8.03 -22.68
CA VAL A 41 -1.32 8.14 -22.25
C VAL A 41 -0.67 6.76 -22.11
N ALA A 42 -1.35 5.80 -21.47
CA ALA A 42 -0.86 4.44 -21.30
C ALA A 42 -0.61 3.74 -22.64
N GLU A 43 -1.59 3.77 -23.56
CA GLU A 43 -1.49 3.20 -24.90
C GLU A 43 -0.33 3.79 -25.72
N ILE A 44 0.02 5.06 -25.46
CA ILE A 44 1.17 5.72 -26.08
C ILE A 44 2.48 5.33 -25.38
N PHE A 45 2.51 5.25 -24.05
CA PHE A 45 3.76 5.11 -23.28
C PHE A 45 4.24 3.66 -23.21
N ASP A 46 3.34 2.70 -23.01
CA ASP A 46 3.65 1.27 -22.86
C ASP A 46 4.49 0.71 -24.03
N PRO A 47 4.10 0.83 -25.31
CA PRO A 47 4.90 0.29 -26.42
C PRO A 47 6.25 1.00 -26.61
N ARG A 48 6.43 2.19 -26.00
CA ARG A 48 7.68 2.97 -26.07
C ARG A 48 8.59 2.73 -24.86
N GLY A 49 8.15 1.93 -23.88
CA GLY A 49 8.91 1.65 -22.66
C GLY A 49 9.12 2.89 -21.79
N ILE A 50 8.25 3.90 -21.90
CA ILE A 50 8.34 5.11 -21.08
C ILE A 50 7.83 4.78 -19.68
N PRO A 51 8.61 5.02 -18.60
CA PRO A 51 8.16 4.76 -17.24
C PRO A 51 7.15 5.82 -16.79
N TYR A 52 6.00 5.37 -16.29
CA TYR A 52 5.00 6.21 -15.66
C TYR A 52 4.21 5.41 -14.62
N SER A 53 3.44 6.12 -13.81
CA SER A 53 2.47 5.52 -12.90
C SER A 53 1.22 6.38 -12.85
N LEU A 54 0.09 5.74 -12.62
CA LEU A 54 -1.15 6.44 -12.34
C LEU A 54 -1.20 6.79 -10.85
N VAL A 55 -1.74 7.96 -10.54
CA VAL A 55 -2.11 8.31 -9.16
C VAL A 55 -3.44 7.62 -8.88
N PHE A 56 -3.45 6.70 -7.92
CA PHE A 56 -4.66 5.99 -7.51
C PHE A 56 -5.35 6.68 -6.34
N ASP A 57 -6.67 6.75 -6.40
CA ASP A 57 -7.51 6.88 -5.22
C ASP A 57 -7.79 5.49 -4.61
N MET A 58 -8.52 5.45 -3.50
CA MET A 58 -8.82 4.20 -2.83
C MET A 58 -9.71 3.29 -3.68
N GLU A 59 -10.66 3.82 -4.45
CA GLU A 59 -11.52 3.00 -5.31
C GLU A 59 -10.69 2.23 -6.34
N LEU A 60 -9.75 2.91 -7.02
CA LEU A 60 -8.84 2.29 -7.97
C LEU A 60 -7.91 1.28 -7.31
N VAL A 61 -7.42 1.55 -6.09
CA VAL A 61 -6.62 0.59 -5.31
C VAL A 61 -7.39 -0.72 -5.10
N PHE A 62 -8.67 -0.64 -4.72
CA PHE A 62 -9.51 -1.82 -4.51
C PHE A 62 -9.82 -2.61 -5.77
N GLN A 63 -9.85 -1.94 -6.94
CA GLN A 63 -10.15 -2.54 -8.23
C GLN A 63 -8.89 -2.97 -8.99
N ASN A 64 -7.70 -2.58 -8.56
CA ASN A 64 -6.47 -2.80 -9.31
C ASN A 64 -6.13 -4.30 -9.44
N ALA A 65 -6.00 -4.77 -10.68
CA ALA A 65 -5.75 -6.17 -10.99
C ALA A 65 -4.48 -6.73 -10.31
N GLN A 66 -3.41 -5.94 -10.20
CA GLN A 66 -2.17 -6.37 -9.57
C GLN A 66 -2.28 -6.41 -8.05
N TYR A 67 -3.04 -5.52 -7.42
CA TYR A 67 -3.31 -5.56 -5.99
C TYR A 67 -4.15 -6.79 -5.63
N LEU A 68 -5.17 -7.10 -6.44
CA LEU A 68 -6.00 -8.30 -6.30
C LEU A 68 -5.18 -9.58 -6.50
N ALA A 69 -4.42 -9.68 -7.60
CA ALA A 69 -3.60 -10.85 -7.92
C ALA A 69 -2.53 -11.15 -6.86
N ARG A 70 -2.09 -10.12 -6.12
CA ARG A 70 -1.09 -10.24 -5.06
C ARG A 70 -1.70 -10.30 -3.66
N GLU A 71 -3.02 -10.24 -3.53
CA GLU A 71 -3.73 -10.17 -2.25
C GLU A 71 -3.12 -9.10 -1.34
N MET A 72 -2.91 -7.89 -1.88
CA MET A 72 -2.29 -6.78 -1.16
C MET A 72 -3.21 -6.22 -0.07
N LEU A 73 -4.52 -6.39 -0.25
CA LEU A 73 -5.56 -6.09 0.72
C LEU A 73 -6.33 -7.37 1.03
N VAL A 74 -6.59 -7.63 2.30
CA VAL A 74 -7.35 -8.80 2.76
C VAL A 74 -8.51 -8.38 3.65
N ARG A 75 -9.57 -9.19 3.64
CA ARG A 75 -10.74 -9.02 4.49
C ARG A 75 -10.60 -9.90 5.71
N VAL A 76 -10.66 -9.32 6.90
CA VAL A 76 -10.54 -10.03 8.18
C VAL A 76 -11.82 -9.82 8.97
N LEU A 77 -12.37 -10.91 9.50
CA LEU A 77 -13.51 -10.84 10.41
C LEU A 77 -13.04 -10.48 11.81
N ASP A 78 -13.81 -9.62 12.45
CA ASP A 78 -13.59 -9.10 13.78
C ASP A 78 -14.92 -9.02 14.53
N SER A 79 -14.89 -9.36 15.81
CA SER A 79 -16.09 -9.43 16.64
C SER A 79 -16.76 -8.08 16.88
N GLN A 80 -16.01 -6.97 16.81
CA GLN A 80 -16.50 -5.62 17.06
C GLN A 80 -16.74 -4.86 15.75
N LEU A 81 -15.86 -5.04 14.77
CA LEU A 81 -15.88 -4.29 13.51
C LEU A 81 -16.61 -5.00 12.37
N GLY A 82 -17.01 -6.27 12.56
CA GLY A 82 -17.56 -7.09 11.49
C GLY A 82 -16.48 -7.49 10.51
N GLN A 83 -16.60 -7.14 9.23
CA GLN A 83 -15.55 -7.42 8.25
C GLN A 83 -14.77 -6.14 7.94
N ALA A 84 -13.49 -6.10 8.28
CA ALA A 84 -12.60 -5.00 7.94
C ALA A 84 -11.65 -5.37 6.79
N VAL A 85 -11.23 -4.38 6.01
CA VAL A 85 -10.15 -4.55 5.04
C VAL A 85 -8.87 -3.98 5.61
N VAL A 86 -7.79 -4.74 5.55
CA VAL A 86 -6.45 -4.31 5.98
C VAL A 86 -5.41 -4.65 4.92
N GLN A 87 -4.26 -3.98 5.01
CA GLN A 87 -3.09 -4.33 4.22
C GLN A 87 -2.58 -5.72 4.62
N ASN A 88 -2.24 -6.54 3.63
CA ASN A 88 -1.66 -7.85 3.87
C ASN A 88 -0.15 -7.76 4.11
N VAL A 89 0.46 -8.87 4.54
CA VAL A 89 1.89 -8.97 4.83
C VAL A 89 2.73 -8.77 3.58
N VAL A 90 3.75 -7.91 3.71
CA VAL A 90 4.79 -7.68 2.71
C VAL A 90 6.19 -7.88 3.33
N PRO A 91 7.13 -8.54 2.64
CA PRO A 91 7.03 -9.14 1.30
C PRO A 91 6.29 -10.49 1.32
N LYS A 92 5.92 -10.99 0.13
CA LYS A 92 5.31 -12.31 -0.06
C LYS A 92 6.39 -13.38 -0.18
N PHE A 93 6.32 -14.42 0.65
CA PHE A 93 7.25 -15.55 0.64
C PHE A 93 6.57 -16.80 0.09
N SER A 94 7.25 -17.54 -0.79
CA SER A 94 6.70 -18.76 -1.40
C SER A 94 6.69 -19.96 -0.47
N LYS A 95 7.68 -20.09 0.43
CA LYS A 95 7.79 -21.22 1.37
C LYS A 95 7.05 -20.99 2.69
N THR A 96 6.96 -19.74 3.12
CA THR A 96 6.33 -19.34 4.40
C THR A 96 5.43 -18.13 4.19
N PRO A 97 4.32 -18.27 3.46
CA PRO A 97 3.42 -17.16 3.21
C PRO A 97 2.96 -16.51 4.52
N GLY A 98 3.17 -15.20 4.64
CA GLY A 98 2.60 -14.42 5.73
C GLY A 98 1.12 -14.17 5.51
N GLY A 99 0.42 -13.80 6.58
CA GLY A 99 -0.99 -13.41 6.51
C GLY A 99 -1.46 -12.76 7.80
N VAL A 100 -2.54 -11.99 7.71
CA VAL A 100 -3.20 -11.39 8.86
C VAL A 100 -4.21 -12.37 9.43
N LYS A 101 -4.02 -12.80 10.69
CA LYS A 101 -4.89 -13.79 11.34
C LYS A 101 -6.08 -13.16 12.07
N HIS A 102 -5.87 -12.00 12.69
CA HIS A 102 -6.88 -11.25 13.43
C HIS A 102 -6.51 -9.75 13.43
N LEU A 103 -7.48 -8.88 13.77
CA LEU A 103 -7.25 -7.43 13.86
C LEU A 103 -6.69 -6.97 15.21
N GLY A 104 -6.68 -7.88 16.18
CA GLY A 104 -6.17 -7.65 17.53
C GLY A 104 -7.08 -8.33 18.53
N PRO A 105 -6.56 -8.76 19.69
CA PRO A 105 -7.41 -9.24 20.77
C PRO A 105 -8.14 -8.08 21.43
N ARG A 106 -9.24 -8.39 22.12
CA ARG A 106 -9.81 -7.44 23.10
C ARG A 106 -8.87 -7.29 24.30
N PRO A 107 -8.92 -6.17 25.04
CA PRO A 107 -8.23 -6.05 26.31
C PRO A 107 -8.56 -7.24 27.23
N GLY A 108 -7.53 -7.91 27.73
CA GLY A 108 -7.64 -9.06 28.63
C GLY A 108 -8.01 -10.41 27.98
N GLU A 109 -8.21 -10.49 26.66
CA GLU A 109 -8.69 -11.70 25.98
C GLU A 109 -7.80 -12.94 26.22
N HIS A 110 -6.48 -12.73 26.32
CA HIS A 110 -5.52 -13.80 26.55
C HIS A 110 -5.03 -13.89 28.01
N ASN A 111 -5.67 -13.20 28.97
CA ASN A 111 -5.21 -13.21 30.37
C ASN A 111 -5.16 -14.63 30.93
N GLU A 112 -6.24 -15.42 30.79
CA GLU A 112 -6.27 -16.80 31.31
C GLU A 112 -5.23 -17.69 30.60
N GLU A 113 -5.09 -17.58 29.27
CA GLU A 113 -4.10 -18.33 28.49
C GLU A 113 -2.68 -18.08 29.00
N ILE A 114 -2.32 -16.82 29.20
CA ILE A 114 -0.97 -16.44 29.61
C ILE A 114 -0.73 -16.71 31.10
N TYR A 115 -1.58 -16.23 32.00
CA TYR A 115 -1.36 -16.38 33.44
C TYR A 115 -1.47 -17.84 33.89
N CYS A 116 -2.51 -18.55 33.46
CA CYS A 116 -2.71 -19.93 33.89
C CYS A 116 -1.92 -20.91 33.01
N GLY A 117 -1.95 -20.72 31.69
CA GLY A 117 -1.33 -21.66 30.75
C GLY A 117 0.19 -21.52 30.65
N LEU A 118 0.71 -20.30 30.49
CA LEU A 118 2.15 -20.07 30.30
C LEU A 118 2.90 -19.87 31.61
N LEU A 119 2.32 -19.12 32.57
CA LEU A 119 2.96 -18.77 33.84
C LEU A 119 2.61 -19.73 34.98
N GLY A 120 1.62 -20.61 34.79
CA GLY A 120 1.25 -21.64 35.76
C GLY A 120 0.50 -21.11 36.99
N TYR A 121 -0.13 -19.94 36.91
CA TYR A 121 -0.95 -19.42 38.01
C TYR A 121 -2.23 -20.25 38.16
N SER A 122 -2.70 -20.36 39.40
CA SER A 122 -4.03 -20.92 39.65
C SER A 122 -5.11 -19.94 39.18
N LYS A 123 -6.31 -20.46 38.89
CA LYS A 123 -7.48 -19.62 38.60
C LYS A 123 -7.82 -18.68 39.77
N ASP A 124 -7.60 -19.13 41.01
CA ASP A 124 -7.79 -18.30 42.20
C ASP A 124 -6.83 -17.11 42.19
N ARG A 125 -5.56 -17.33 41.86
CA ARG A 125 -4.58 -16.25 41.75
C ARG A 125 -4.91 -15.29 40.61
N LEU A 126 -5.43 -15.78 39.49
CA LEU A 126 -5.91 -14.93 38.40
C LEU A 126 -7.06 -14.03 38.87
N GLN A 127 -8.02 -14.59 39.61
CA GLN A 127 -9.15 -13.84 40.16
C GLN A 127 -8.69 -12.77 41.16
N GLU A 128 -7.75 -13.10 42.06
CA GLU A 128 -7.16 -12.12 43.00
C GLU A 128 -6.56 -10.91 42.28
N LEU A 129 -5.90 -11.12 41.13
CA LEU A 129 -5.30 -10.04 40.35
C LEU A 129 -6.37 -9.17 39.67
N GLN A 130 -7.46 -9.77 39.18
CA GLN A 130 -8.60 -9.06 38.62
C GLN A 130 -9.31 -8.21 39.68
N ASP A 131 -9.57 -8.79 40.85
CA ASP A 131 -10.27 -8.11 41.95
C ASP A 131 -9.43 -6.95 42.51
N ALA A 132 -8.11 -7.08 42.48
CA ALA A 132 -7.17 -6.02 42.86
C ALA A 132 -6.99 -4.92 41.77
N GLY A 133 -7.59 -5.07 40.59
CA GLY A 133 -7.45 -4.14 39.46
C GLY A 133 -6.05 -4.09 38.85
N VAL A 134 -5.26 -5.15 39.04
CA VAL A 134 -3.91 -5.27 38.46
C VAL A 134 -4.00 -5.65 36.98
N ILE A 135 -5.04 -6.41 36.60
CA ILE A 135 -5.31 -6.90 35.24
C ILE A 135 -6.77 -6.76 34.85
#